data_AF-A0A0V0TGX3-F1
#
_entry.id   AF-A0A0V0TGX3-F1
#
_cell.length_a   1.000
_cell.length_b   1.000
_cell.length_c   1.000
_cell.angle_alpha   90.00
_cell.angle_beta   90.00
_cell.angle_gamma   90.00
#
_symmetry.space_group_name_H-M   'P 1'
#
loop_
_entity.id
_entity.type
_entity.pdbx_description
1 polymer ?
#
loop_
_entity_poly.entity_id
_entity_poly.type
_entity_poly.pdbx_seq_one_letter_code
_entity_poly.pdbx_strand_id
1 'polypeptide(L)'
;LPPPRLEYGKGNGGRQIILTPKDGAWNSTEFKFFESASCESFGFVSFLPPHKASMLQEFCLQIVRTCRSTGIEMPDSPKFYEQARKNDTVEMVLKRIADKYDRDGIKCDLVFVALFSSEQYAQVKSCGDITFGLVTQCILPKTISDVAIKKNYSTMLNIAMKINMKIGGINTKLLDDE
;
A
#
# COMPACT_ATOMS: atom_id res chain seq x y z
N LEU A 1 -25.13 -11.64 -18.85
CA LEU A 1 -25.49 -11.62 -17.41
C LEU A 1 -25.51 -10.17 -16.95
N PRO A 2 -26.45 -9.75 -16.09
CA PRO A 2 -26.38 -8.44 -15.45
C PRO A 2 -25.12 -8.35 -14.58
N PRO A 3 -24.50 -7.16 -14.45
CA PRO A 3 -23.32 -7.00 -13.61
C PRO A 3 -23.70 -7.12 -12.12
N PRO A 4 -22.92 -7.83 -11.30
CA PRO A 4 -23.18 -7.93 -9.87
C PRO A 4 -22.93 -6.57 -9.20
N ARG A 5 -23.68 -6.27 -8.14
CA ARG A 5 -23.53 -5.02 -7.39
C ARG A 5 -22.47 -5.20 -6.31
N LEU A 6 -21.64 -4.18 -6.14
CA LEU A 6 -20.52 -4.16 -5.20
C LEU A 6 -20.88 -3.32 -3.98
N GLU A 7 -20.78 -3.91 -2.80
CA GLU A 7 -21.01 -3.26 -1.52
C GLU A 7 -19.68 -2.82 -0.89
N TYR A 8 -19.54 -1.52 -0.63
CA TYR A 8 -18.41 -0.89 0.06
C TYR A 8 -18.85 -0.40 1.44
N GLY A 9 -17.92 -0.28 2.38
CA GLY A 9 -18.20 0.11 3.76
C GLY A 9 -18.85 1.49 3.91
N LYS A 10 -19.54 1.67 5.04
CA LYS A 10 -20.19 2.94 5.41
C LYS A 10 -19.14 3.94 5.93
N GLY A 11 -19.22 5.19 5.50
CA GLY A 11 -18.60 6.30 6.24
C GLY A 11 -19.31 6.52 7.58
N ASN A 12 -18.68 7.21 8.53
CA ASN A 12 -19.31 7.50 9.84
C ASN A 12 -20.68 8.18 9.66
N GLY A 13 -21.75 7.48 10.00
CA GLY A 13 -23.14 7.94 9.87
C GLY A 13 -23.69 7.99 8.43
N GLY A 14 -22.94 7.50 7.44
CA GLY A 14 -23.31 7.52 6.02
C GLY A 14 -24.15 6.32 5.58
N ARG A 15 -24.78 6.44 4.40
CA ARG A 15 -25.44 5.31 3.71
C ARG A 15 -24.42 4.32 3.17
N GLN A 16 -24.83 3.05 3.07
CA GLN A 16 -24.06 2.02 2.37
C GLN A 16 -23.75 2.47 0.95
N ILE A 17 -22.50 2.33 0.52
CA ILE A 17 -22.12 2.62 -0.86
C ILE A 17 -22.27 1.33 -1.67
N ILE A 18 -23.16 1.37 -2.67
CA ILE A 18 -23.36 0.27 -3.59
C ILE A 18 -23.02 0.75 -5.00
N LEU A 19 -22.07 0.09 -5.64
CA LEU A 19 -21.66 0.39 -7.01
C LEU A 19 -22.16 -0.70 -7.96
N THR A 20 -22.77 -0.30 -9.06
CA THR A 20 -23.13 -1.20 -10.16
C THR A 20 -22.11 -1.01 -11.28
N PRO A 21 -21.30 -2.03 -11.61
CA PRO A 21 -20.36 -1.95 -12.73
C PRO A 21 -21.04 -1.59 -14.04
N LYS A 22 -20.37 -0.79 -14.87
CA LYS A 22 -20.76 -0.46 -16.25
C LYS A 22 -19.59 -0.78 -17.17
N ASP A 23 -19.84 -1.55 -18.22
CA ASP A 23 -18.82 -1.97 -19.19
C ASP A 23 -17.58 -2.61 -18.53
N GLY A 24 -17.80 -3.37 -17.44
CA GLY A 24 -16.73 -4.03 -16.68
C GLY A 24 -15.93 -3.11 -15.76
N ALA A 25 -16.30 -1.84 -15.62
CA ALA A 25 -15.62 -0.87 -14.78
C ALA A 25 -16.54 -0.26 -13.72
N TRP A 26 -15.94 0.14 -12.60
CA TRP A 26 -16.56 0.97 -11.59
C TRP A 26 -15.50 1.92 -11.05
N ASN A 27 -15.92 3.11 -10.65
CA ASN A 27 -15.06 4.09 -10.00
C ASN A 27 -15.84 4.73 -8.86
N SER A 28 -15.15 5.03 -7.77
CA SER A 28 -15.69 5.84 -6.68
C SER A 28 -14.62 6.82 -6.23
N THR A 29 -15.02 8.06 -6.03
CA THR A 29 -14.17 9.13 -5.51
C THR A 29 -14.04 9.06 -4.00
N GLU A 30 -15.06 8.55 -3.30
CA GLU A 30 -15.07 8.47 -1.84
C GLU A 30 -15.78 7.19 -1.41
N PHE A 31 -15.06 6.33 -0.69
CA PHE A 31 -15.60 5.13 -0.09
C PHE A 31 -14.76 4.71 1.11
N LYS A 32 -15.37 3.92 1.99
CA LYS A 32 -14.63 3.10 2.96
C LYS A 32 -14.58 1.67 2.45
N PHE A 33 -13.49 0.95 2.74
CA PHE A 33 -13.46 -0.49 2.46
C PHE A 33 -14.56 -1.20 3.25
N PHE A 34 -15.09 -2.29 2.69
CA PHE A 34 -16.09 -3.12 3.38
C PHE A 34 -15.59 -3.53 4.77
N GLU A 35 -14.35 -4.04 4.84
CA GLU A 35 -13.58 -4.17 6.06
C GLU A 35 -12.24 -3.48 5.85
N SER A 36 -12.01 -2.40 6.60
CA SER A 36 -10.73 -1.71 6.60
C SER A 36 -9.75 -2.41 7.53
N ALA A 37 -8.54 -2.64 7.05
CA ALA A 37 -7.47 -3.20 7.85
C ALA A 37 -6.88 -2.18 8.83
N SER A 38 -6.16 -2.69 9.84
CA SER A 38 -5.33 -1.88 10.73
C SER A 38 -3.85 -2.18 10.47
N CYS A 39 -3.06 -1.12 10.28
CA CYS A 39 -1.61 -1.16 10.14
C CYS A 39 -1.02 -0.42 11.34
N GLU A 40 -0.51 -1.16 12.31
CA GLU A 40 0.08 -0.61 13.55
C GLU A 40 1.52 -0.13 13.29
N SER A 41 2.25 -0.84 12.43
CA SER A 41 3.61 -0.47 12.06
C SER A 41 3.93 -0.78 10.61
N PHE A 42 4.54 0.19 9.92
CA PHE A 42 5.07 -0.02 8.57
C PHE A 42 6.48 0.52 8.39
N GLY A 43 7.24 -0.15 7.53
CA GLY A 43 8.59 0.22 7.13
C GLY A 43 8.62 0.83 5.74
N PHE A 44 9.73 1.49 5.41
CA PHE A 44 9.98 2.02 4.08
C PHE A 44 11.41 1.71 3.66
N VAL A 45 11.56 1.04 2.53
CA VAL A 45 12.83 0.73 1.89
C VAL A 45 12.93 1.52 0.58
N SER A 46 14.07 2.17 0.34
CA SER A 46 14.35 2.84 -0.92
C SER A 46 15.61 2.28 -1.57
N PHE A 47 15.45 1.76 -2.78
CA PHE A 47 16.58 1.51 -3.68
C PHE A 47 16.94 2.75 -4.48
N LEU A 48 16.04 3.74 -4.60
CA LEU A 48 16.28 4.95 -5.38
C LEU A 48 17.41 5.82 -4.80
N PRO A 49 18.02 6.71 -5.61
CA PRO A 49 19.13 7.54 -5.15
C PRO A 49 18.71 8.48 -4.01
N PRO A 50 19.60 8.80 -3.04
CA PRO A 50 19.25 9.59 -1.85
C PRO A 50 18.61 10.95 -2.13
N HIS A 51 18.94 11.60 -3.25
CA HIS A 51 18.33 12.89 -3.62
C HIS A 51 16.82 12.80 -3.91
N LYS A 52 16.24 11.59 -4.01
CA LYS A 52 14.79 11.36 -4.13
C LYS A 52 14.06 11.32 -2.78
N ALA A 53 14.77 11.43 -1.65
CA ALA A 53 14.18 11.28 -0.31
C ALA A 53 12.97 12.21 -0.06
N SER A 54 13.06 13.49 -0.45
CA SER A 54 11.94 14.44 -0.31
C SER A 54 10.70 14.00 -1.11
N MET A 55 10.90 13.46 -2.31
CA MET A 55 9.80 12.94 -3.14
C MET A 55 9.17 11.67 -2.53
N LEU A 56 9.98 10.81 -1.90
CA LEU A 56 9.49 9.62 -1.20
C LEU A 56 8.75 9.97 0.08
N GLN A 57 9.18 11.00 0.79
CA GLN A 57 8.47 11.52 1.95
C GLN A 57 7.09 12.05 1.55
N GLU A 58 7.02 12.84 0.46
CA GLU A 58 5.75 13.32 -0.06
C GLU A 58 4.84 12.18 -0.56
N PHE A 59 5.42 11.17 -1.24
CA PHE A 59 4.69 9.96 -1.60
C PHE A 59 4.06 9.29 -0.36
N CYS A 60 4.85 9.06 0.68
CA CYS A 60 4.41 8.41 1.90
C CYS A 60 3.26 9.18 2.56
N LEU A 61 3.39 10.50 2.66
CA LEU A 61 2.35 11.38 3.22
C LEU A 61 1.01 11.25 2.48
N GLN A 62 1.03 11.28 1.15
CA GLN A 62 -0.19 11.19 0.33
C GLN A 62 -0.85 9.80 0.44
N ILE A 63 -0.05 8.73 0.45
CA ILE A 63 -0.58 7.37 0.59
C ILE A 63 -1.17 7.13 1.98
N VAL A 64 -0.50 7.56 3.06
CA VAL A 64 -1.04 7.44 4.42
C VAL A 64 -2.37 8.17 4.53
N ARG A 65 -2.46 9.41 4.02
CA ARG A 65 -3.71 10.18 3.99
C ARG A 65 -4.83 9.45 3.23
N THR A 66 -4.50 8.85 2.09
CA THR A 66 -5.47 8.11 1.27
C THR A 66 -5.90 6.80 1.94
N CYS A 67 -4.98 6.09 2.60
CA CYS A 67 -5.30 4.89 3.37
C CYS A 67 -6.30 5.23 4.49
N ARG A 68 -6.06 6.31 5.23
CA ARG A 68 -6.98 6.76 6.28
C ARG A 68 -8.32 7.27 5.73
N SER A 69 -8.31 7.99 4.60
CA SER A 69 -9.56 8.43 3.96
C SER A 69 -10.43 7.24 3.52
N THR A 70 -9.81 6.10 3.18
CA THR A 70 -10.49 4.83 2.86
C THR A 70 -10.79 3.93 4.06
N GLY A 71 -10.38 4.33 5.27
CA GLY A 71 -10.71 3.65 6.54
C GLY A 71 -9.60 2.81 7.14
N ILE A 72 -8.48 2.60 6.42
CA ILE A 72 -7.32 1.90 6.97
C ILE A 72 -6.73 2.71 8.12
N GLU A 73 -6.55 2.09 9.28
CA GLU A 73 -5.77 2.68 10.36
C GLU A 73 -4.28 2.54 10.03
N MET A 74 -3.52 3.63 10.10
CA MET A 74 -2.10 3.64 9.70
C MET A 74 -1.37 4.78 10.40
N PRO A 75 -0.12 4.61 10.88
CA PRO A 75 0.66 5.70 11.48
C PRO A 75 1.08 6.76 10.45
N ASP A 76 1.48 7.95 10.93
CA ASP A 76 1.83 9.09 10.05
C ASP A 76 3.12 8.87 9.25
N SER A 77 4.04 8.08 9.81
CA SER A 77 5.39 7.90 9.28
C SER A 77 5.84 6.44 9.46
N PRO A 78 6.77 5.98 8.62
CA PRO A 78 7.33 4.64 8.79
C PRO A 78 8.11 4.56 10.09
N LYS A 79 7.97 3.45 10.82
CA LYS A 79 8.75 3.18 12.02
C LYS A 79 10.25 3.12 11.69
N PHE A 80 10.59 2.52 10.56
CA PHE A 80 11.95 2.46 10.05
C PHE A 80 12.00 2.85 8.57
N TYR A 81 12.98 3.68 8.23
CA TYR A 81 13.40 3.93 6.86
C TYR A 81 14.76 3.26 6.60
N GLU A 82 14.90 2.61 5.46
CA GLU A 82 16.12 1.95 5.03
C GLU A 82 16.50 2.38 3.60
N GLN A 83 17.69 2.96 3.45
CA GLN A 83 18.24 3.39 2.18
C GLN A 83 19.24 2.36 1.67
N ALA A 84 19.01 1.83 0.46
CA ALA A 84 19.99 0.98 -0.20
C ALA A 84 21.26 1.77 -0.54
N ARG A 85 22.39 1.12 -0.35
CA ARG A 85 23.75 1.57 -0.69
C ARG A 85 24.11 1.03 -2.07
N LYS A 86 25.17 1.59 -2.67
CA LYS A 86 25.62 1.30 -4.04
C LYS A 86 25.77 -0.20 -4.36
N ASN A 87 26.20 -1.01 -3.39
CA ASN A 87 26.49 -2.43 -3.58
C ASN A 87 25.50 -3.34 -2.83
N ASP A 88 24.38 -2.80 -2.32
CA ASP A 88 23.40 -3.61 -1.62
C ASP A 88 22.58 -4.44 -2.60
N THR A 89 22.41 -5.73 -2.29
CA THR A 89 21.39 -6.57 -2.92
C THR A 89 20.02 -6.34 -2.28
N VAL A 90 18.95 -6.74 -2.96
CA VAL A 90 17.59 -6.65 -2.40
C VAL A 90 17.48 -7.37 -1.05
N GLU A 91 18.07 -8.56 -0.97
CA GLU A 91 18.09 -9.38 0.23
C GLU A 91 18.77 -8.67 1.40
N MET A 92 19.93 -8.05 1.18
CA MET A 92 20.66 -7.34 2.23
C MET A 92 19.83 -6.21 2.84
N VAL A 93 19.12 -5.43 2.01
CA VAL A 93 18.32 -4.30 2.49
C VAL A 93 17.06 -4.78 3.21
N LEU A 94 16.38 -5.81 2.67
CA LEU A 94 15.20 -6.39 3.32
C LEU A 94 15.55 -7.08 4.64
N LYS A 95 16.71 -7.75 4.71
CA LYS A 95 17.22 -8.29 5.97
C LYS A 95 17.43 -7.19 7.01
N ARG A 96 18.05 -6.06 6.64
CA ARG A 96 18.28 -4.96 7.59
C ARG A 96 17.00 -4.37 8.14
N ILE A 97 15.93 -4.24 7.35
CA ILE A 97 14.66 -3.76 7.87
C ILE A 97 13.97 -4.83 8.74
N ALA A 98 14.03 -6.11 8.36
CA ALA A 98 13.54 -7.21 9.20
C ALA A 98 14.26 -7.26 10.56
N ASP A 99 15.59 -7.21 10.56
CA ASP A 99 16.43 -7.20 11.77
C ASP A 99 16.14 -6.01 12.69
N LYS A 100 15.67 -4.87 12.15
CA LYS A 100 15.27 -3.70 12.95
C LYS A 100 13.95 -3.96 13.69
N TYR A 101 12.98 -4.56 13.01
CA TYR A 101 11.69 -4.93 13.62
C TYR A 101 11.85 -6.01 14.68
N ASP A 102 12.62 -7.06 14.36
CA ASP A 102 12.88 -8.18 15.28
C ASP A 102 13.59 -7.70 16.56
N ARG A 103 14.64 -6.89 16.41
CA ARG A 103 15.41 -6.32 17.53
C ARG A 103 14.56 -5.48 18.48
N ASP A 104 13.63 -4.69 17.93
CA ASP A 104 12.77 -3.82 18.74
C ASP A 104 11.52 -4.55 19.25
N GLY A 105 11.32 -5.83 18.88
CA GLY A 105 10.14 -6.61 19.26
C GLY A 105 8.83 -6.07 18.67
N ILE A 106 8.90 -5.39 17.52
CA ILE A 106 7.76 -4.73 16.88
C ILE A 106 7.29 -5.58 15.69
N LYS A 107 5.99 -5.86 15.63
CA LYS A 107 5.38 -6.49 14.46
C LYS A 107 5.40 -5.53 13.27
N CYS A 108 5.87 -5.99 12.11
CA CYS A 108 5.81 -5.23 10.86
C CYS A 108 4.58 -5.66 10.04
N ASP A 109 3.62 -4.77 9.80
CA ASP A 109 2.43 -5.09 9.01
C ASP A 109 2.65 -4.85 7.51
N LEU A 110 3.54 -3.92 7.15
CA LEU A 110 3.78 -3.55 5.76
C LEU A 110 5.17 -2.94 5.56
N VAL A 111 5.80 -3.22 4.42
CA VAL A 111 7.00 -2.50 3.95
C VAL A 111 6.75 -1.93 2.56
N PHE A 112 6.81 -0.60 2.42
CA PHE A 112 6.92 0.03 1.10
C PHE A 112 8.32 -0.18 0.55
N VAL A 113 8.44 -0.56 -0.72
CA VAL A 113 9.75 -0.80 -1.36
C VAL A 113 9.84 0.01 -2.66
N ALA A 114 10.60 1.11 -2.65
CA ALA A 114 10.84 1.92 -3.85
C ALA A 114 11.94 1.32 -4.71
N LEU A 115 11.60 0.92 -5.94
CA LEU A 115 12.47 0.22 -6.88
C LEU A 115 12.86 1.12 -8.06
N PHE A 116 13.98 0.80 -8.72
CA PHE A 116 14.36 1.46 -9.96
C PHE A 116 13.55 0.96 -11.16
N SER A 117 13.35 -0.36 -11.22
CA SER A 117 12.67 -1.04 -12.33
C SER A 117 11.86 -2.23 -11.83
N SER A 118 11.01 -2.78 -12.71
CA SER A 118 10.24 -3.99 -12.44
C SER A 118 11.09 -5.26 -12.34
N GLU A 119 12.34 -5.24 -12.81
CA GLU A 119 13.25 -6.41 -12.79
C GLU A 119 13.58 -6.84 -11.35
N GLN A 120 13.64 -5.87 -10.42
CA GLN A 120 13.89 -6.15 -9.01
C GLN A 120 12.68 -6.78 -8.30
N TYR A 121 11.49 -6.74 -8.91
CA TYR A 121 10.24 -7.14 -8.24
C TYR A 121 10.24 -8.60 -7.81
N ALA A 122 10.72 -9.51 -8.68
CA ALA A 122 10.75 -10.93 -8.38
C ALA A 122 11.62 -11.23 -7.16
N GLN A 123 12.78 -10.57 -7.05
CA GLN A 123 13.67 -10.74 -5.92
C GLN A 123 13.06 -10.16 -4.64
N VAL A 124 12.41 -8.98 -4.69
CA VAL A 124 11.71 -8.40 -3.54
C VAL A 124 10.61 -9.34 -3.05
N LYS A 125 9.87 -9.97 -3.96
CA LYS A 125 8.81 -10.90 -3.61
C LYS A 125 9.33 -12.20 -3.03
N SER A 126 10.38 -12.77 -3.62
CA SER A 126 11.02 -13.96 -3.06
C SER A 126 11.57 -13.67 -1.65
N CYS A 127 12.38 -12.61 -1.48
CA CYS A 127 12.97 -12.29 -0.19
C CYS A 127 11.90 -11.87 0.85
N GLY A 128 10.96 -11.01 0.46
CA GLY A 128 9.91 -10.52 1.35
C GLY A 128 8.95 -11.63 1.77
N ASP A 129 8.30 -12.28 0.81
CA ASP A 129 7.19 -13.19 1.08
C ASP A 129 7.69 -14.57 1.59
N ILE A 130 8.90 -15.02 1.20
CA ILE A 130 9.43 -16.35 1.57
C ILE A 130 10.52 -16.27 2.64
N THR A 131 11.53 -15.41 2.46
CA THR A 131 12.72 -15.44 3.33
C THR A 131 12.50 -14.70 4.66
N PHE A 132 11.84 -13.54 4.63
CA PHE A 132 11.74 -12.66 5.80
C PHE A 132 10.30 -12.51 6.34
N GLY A 133 9.30 -13.06 5.66
CA GLY A 133 7.89 -12.95 6.08
C GLY A 133 7.37 -11.51 6.11
N LEU A 134 7.90 -10.63 5.24
CA LEU A 134 7.52 -9.23 5.14
C LEU A 134 6.43 -9.04 4.08
N VAL A 135 5.29 -8.47 4.48
CA VAL A 135 4.28 -8.00 3.53
C VAL A 135 4.81 -6.77 2.79
N THR A 136 5.03 -6.88 1.48
CA THR A 136 5.68 -5.82 0.68
C THR A 136 4.74 -5.12 -0.30
N GLN A 137 4.85 -3.78 -0.40
CA GLN A 137 4.25 -2.95 -1.45
C GLN A 137 5.33 -2.26 -2.28
N CYS A 138 5.67 -2.86 -3.43
CA CYS A 138 6.62 -2.29 -4.37
C CYS A 138 6.05 -1.04 -5.07
N ILE A 139 6.89 -0.03 -5.24
CA ILE A 139 6.52 1.22 -5.93
C ILE A 139 7.63 1.60 -6.94
N LEU A 140 7.21 2.03 -8.13
CA LEU A 140 8.11 2.42 -9.21
C LEU A 140 8.19 3.95 -9.34
N PRO A 141 9.23 4.51 -9.99
CA PRO A 141 9.39 5.96 -10.12
C PRO A 141 8.19 6.66 -10.77
N LYS A 142 7.54 6.00 -11.74
CA LYS A 142 6.30 6.48 -12.35
C LYS A 142 5.18 6.62 -11.32
N THR A 143 4.94 5.59 -10.53
CA THR A 143 3.94 5.59 -9.45
C THR A 143 4.24 6.66 -8.41
N ILE A 144 5.51 6.81 -8.04
CA ILE A 144 5.96 7.85 -7.12
C ILE A 144 5.66 9.24 -7.69
N SER A 145 5.97 9.49 -8.96
CA SER A 145 5.68 10.76 -9.64
C SER A 145 4.17 11.03 -9.72
N ASP A 146 3.37 10.03 -10.08
CA ASP A 146 1.91 10.14 -10.17
C ASP A 146 1.29 10.53 -8.82
N VAL A 147 1.82 10.02 -7.71
CA VAL A 147 1.32 10.32 -6.36
C VAL A 147 1.92 11.61 -5.80
N ALA A 148 3.25 11.73 -5.76
CA ALA A 148 3.93 12.82 -5.06
C ALA A 148 3.88 14.15 -5.83
N ILE A 149 3.95 14.11 -7.17
CA ILE A 149 3.97 15.31 -8.01
C ILE A 149 2.59 15.59 -8.58
N LYS A 150 2.02 14.63 -9.31
CA LYS A 150 0.76 14.85 -10.06
C LYS A 150 -0.49 14.78 -9.20
N LYS A 151 -0.37 14.33 -7.95
CA LYS A 151 -1.49 14.09 -7.03
C LYS A 151 -2.61 13.26 -7.66
N ASN A 152 -2.24 12.24 -8.45
CA ASN A 152 -3.20 11.36 -9.12
C ASN A 152 -3.92 10.49 -8.09
N TYR A 153 -5.12 10.93 -7.74
CA TYR A 153 -5.94 10.29 -6.72
C TYR A 153 -6.37 8.86 -7.09
N SER A 154 -6.61 8.56 -8.37
CA SER A 154 -6.92 7.19 -8.82
C SER A 154 -5.76 6.24 -8.56
N THR A 155 -4.52 6.67 -8.82
CA THR A 155 -3.32 5.89 -8.47
C THR A 155 -3.22 5.66 -6.96
N MET A 156 -3.51 6.67 -6.14
CA MET A 156 -3.50 6.54 -4.68
C MET A 156 -4.55 5.54 -4.18
N LEU A 157 -5.79 5.61 -4.69
CA LEU A 157 -6.86 4.66 -4.35
C LEU A 157 -6.52 3.23 -4.76
N ASN A 158 -5.93 3.04 -5.94
CA ASN A 158 -5.47 1.73 -6.38
C ASN A 158 -4.38 1.15 -5.47
N ILE A 159 -3.49 1.99 -4.94
CA ILE A 159 -2.49 1.57 -3.97
C ILE A 159 -3.16 1.22 -2.63
N ALA A 160 -4.09 2.04 -2.13
CA ALA A 160 -4.83 1.77 -0.90
C ALA A 160 -5.60 0.45 -0.99
N MET A 161 -6.26 0.16 -2.12
CA MET A 161 -6.94 -1.12 -2.38
C MET A 161 -6.01 -2.32 -2.27
N LYS A 162 -4.79 -2.19 -2.80
CA LYS A 162 -3.77 -3.25 -2.72
C LYS A 162 -3.23 -3.41 -1.31
N ILE A 163 -3.05 -2.32 -0.57
CA ILE A 163 -2.60 -2.35 0.82
C ILE A 163 -3.65 -3.06 1.66
N ASN A 164 -4.91 -2.61 1.64
CA ASN A 164 -5.99 -3.16 2.46
C ASN A 164 -6.04 -4.70 2.37
N MET A 165 -6.06 -5.24 1.15
CA MET A 165 -6.07 -6.69 0.93
C MET A 165 -4.82 -7.42 1.45
N LYS A 166 -3.64 -6.79 1.34
CA LYS A 166 -2.38 -7.39 1.79
C LYS A 166 -2.27 -7.51 3.30
N ILE A 167 -2.93 -6.60 4.03
CA ILE A 167 -2.90 -6.56 5.49
C ILE A 167 -4.21 -7.04 6.11
N GLY A 168 -5.00 -7.82 5.36
CA GLY A 168 -6.13 -8.59 5.88
C GLY A 168 -7.52 -7.94 5.77
N GLY A 169 -7.64 -6.79 5.12
CA GLY A 169 -8.92 -6.12 4.90
C GLY A 169 -9.68 -6.63 3.67
N ILE A 170 -10.97 -6.31 3.60
CA ILE A 170 -11.88 -6.64 2.50
C ILE A 170 -12.30 -5.36 1.79
N ASN A 171 -11.96 -5.23 0.50
CA ASN A 171 -12.29 -4.01 -0.24
C ASN A 171 -13.80 -3.86 -0.46
N THR A 172 -14.44 -4.93 -0.93
CA THR A 172 -15.86 -4.98 -1.32
C THR A 172 -16.45 -6.35 -1.08
N LYS A 173 -17.76 -6.41 -0.83
CA LYS A 173 -18.56 -7.63 -0.89
C LYS A 173 -19.45 -7.61 -2.15
N LEU A 174 -19.79 -8.77 -2.71
CA LEU A 174 -20.92 -8.85 -3.64
C LEU A 174 -22.21 -8.70 -2.84
N LEU A 175 -23.13 -7.87 -3.35
CA LEU A 175 -24.48 -7.84 -2.81
C LEU A 175 -25.18 -9.14 -3.19
N ASP A 176 -25.81 -9.79 -2.22
CA ASP A 176 -26.57 -11.03 -2.46
C ASP A 176 -27.73 -10.73 -3.44
N ASP A 177 -27.99 -11.66 -4.37
CA ASP A 177 -29.11 -11.54 -5.30
C ASP A 177 -30.43 -11.73 -4.53
N GLU A 178 -31.43 -10.86 -4.78
CA GLU A 178 -32.81 -11.02 -4.27
C GLU A 178 -33.55 -12.17 -4.95
#